data_AF-A0A7Y5FL63-F1
#
_entry.id   AF-A0A7Y5FL63-F1
#
_cell.length_a   1.000
_cell.length_b   1.000
_cell.length_c   1.000
_cell.angle_alpha   90.00
_cell.angle_beta   90.00
_cell.angle_gamma   90.00
#
_symmetry.space_group_name_H-M   'P 1'
#
loop_
_entity.id
_entity.type
_entity.pdbx_description
1 polymer ?
#
loop_
_entity_poly.entity_id
_entity_poly.type
_entity_poly.pdbx_seq_one_letter_code
_entity_poly.pdbx_strand_id
1 'polypeptide(L)'
;MGNIVRHRRRRVDAGRSLVQQTWLQFHLYGGTLFLVLVFMHTGFQLPHGRLAWWMWSLSIWVTVSGAAGVLLQKWLPRLLSSGLALEVVYERIPELIAEISAKAAALMQTCTEPVQDFYRDQIALALAAPQPRWIYYLDITGGIQARVKKFEYVRRLLPAEEQHKLYELESYYRAKLEIDAHFTLQRALRWWLYLHVPASLVLLVLVALHVFAVWYY
;
A
#
# COMPACT_ATOMS: atom_id res chain seq x y z
N MET A 1 33.16 -1.72 -18.71
CA MET A 1 32.72 -0.58 -17.87
C MET A 1 31.42 -0.82 -17.08
N GLY A 2 31.00 -2.08 -16.81
CA GLY A 2 29.71 -2.39 -16.15
C GLY A 2 29.71 -2.54 -14.62
N ASN A 3 30.88 -2.77 -14.00
CA ASN A 3 30.96 -3.07 -12.55
C ASN A 3 30.98 -1.83 -11.64
N ILE A 4 31.50 -0.69 -12.11
CA ILE A 4 31.65 0.52 -11.28
C ILE A 4 30.30 1.20 -11.02
N VAL A 5 29.40 1.18 -12.01
CA VAL A 5 28.05 1.78 -11.90
C VAL A 5 27.18 1.02 -10.90
N ARG A 6 27.30 -0.32 -10.85
CA ARG A 6 26.51 -1.18 -9.96
C ARG A 6 26.90 -1.01 -8.48
N HIS A 7 28.20 -0.82 -8.19
CA HIS A 7 28.68 -0.55 -6.83
C HIS A 7 28.32 0.86 -6.33
N ARG A 8 28.34 1.86 -7.20
CA ARG A 8 27.93 3.24 -6.82
C ARG A 8 26.45 3.31 -6.48
N ARG A 9 25.57 2.64 -7.25
CA ARG A 9 24.12 2.59 -6.98
C ARG A 9 23.83 1.93 -5.62
N ARG A 10 24.44 0.76 -5.34
CA ARG A 10 24.30 0.07 -4.04
C ARG A 10 24.74 0.89 -2.83
N ARG A 11 25.82 1.68 -2.92
CA ARG A 11 26.26 2.55 -1.81
C ARG A 11 25.32 3.74 -1.58
N VAL A 12 24.78 4.32 -2.64
CA VAL A 12 23.82 5.44 -2.53
C VAL A 12 22.49 4.94 -1.95
N ASP A 13 22.03 3.76 -2.37
CA ASP A 13 20.81 3.13 -1.83
C ASP A 13 20.99 2.73 -0.35
N ALA A 14 22.17 2.23 0.03
CA ALA A 14 22.50 1.95 1.43
C ALA A 14 22.58 3.22 2.29
N GLY A 15 23.20 4.29 1.80
CA GLY A 15 23.29 5.56 2.52
C GLY A 15 21.92 6.23 2.72
N ARG A 16 21.04 6.20 1.71
CA ARG A 16 19.66 6.69 1.81
C ARG A 16 18.82 5.87 2.78
N SER A 17 18.98 4.55 2.76
CA SER A 17 18.32 3.64 3.70
C SER A 17 18.71 3.93 5.16
N LEU A 18 19.98 4.21 5.43
CA LEU A 18 20.45 4.56 6.77
C LEU A 18 19.84 5.87 7.28
N VAL A 19 19.86 6.94 6.48
CA VAL A 19 19.25 8.23 6.86
C VAL A 19 17.75 8.08 7.13
N GLN A 20 17.04 7.33 6.29
CA GLN A 20 15.61 7.04 6.47
C GLN A 20 15.35 6.27 7.77
N GLN A 21 16.18 5.27 8.08
CA GLN A 21 16.07 4.48 9.31
C GLN A 21 16.37 5.33 10.56
N THR A 22 17.40 6.17 10.52
CA THR A 22 17.74 7.06 11.63
C THR A 22 16.64 8.09 11.87
N TRP A 23 16.09 8.69 10.80
CA TRP A 23 14.96 9.61 10.91
C TRP A 23 13.73 8.94 11.49
N LEU A 24 13.41 7.72 11.04
CA LEU A 24 12.30 6.94 11.57
C LEU A 24 12.48 6.62 13.07
N GLN A 25 13.69 6.23 13.48
CA GLN A 25 14.02 5.96 14.88
C GLN A 25 13.88 7.23 15.73
N PHE A 26 14.48 8.34 15.29
CA PHE A 26 14.38 9.62 15.98
C PHE A 26 12.92 10.06 16.13
N HIS A 27 12.12 9.94 15.07
CA HIS A 27 10.71 10.31 15.10
C HIS A 27 9.89 9.42 16.04
N LEU A 28 10.14 8.10 16.04
CA LEU A 28 9.44 7.16 16.91
C LEU A 28 9.81 7.36 18.39
N TYR A 29 11.10 7.44 18.71
CA TYR A 29 11.57 7.66 20.07
C TYR A 29 11.24 9.06 20.57
N GLY A 30 11.43 10.08 19.74
CA GLY A 30 11.10 11.47 20.03
C GLY A 30 9.59 11.67 20.24
N GLY A 31 8.75 11.07 19.40
CA GLY A 31 7.29 11.11 19.58
C GLY A 31 6.82 10.38 20.84
N THR A 32 7.40 9.22 21.15
CA THR A 32 7.09 8.47 22.38
C THR A 32 7.51 9.27 23.62
N LEU A 33 8.73 9.82 23.61
CA LEU A 33 9.23 10.67 24.69
C LEU A 33 8.36 11.93 24.85
N PHE A 34 8.00 12.59 23.76
CA PHE A 34 7.10 13.73 23.76
C PHE A 34 5.76 13.39 24.42
N LEU A 35 5.16 12.24 24.07
CA LEU A 35 3.91 11.81 24.69
C LEU A 35 4.07 11.62 26.21
N VAL A 36 5.14 10.96 26.66
CA VAL A 36 5.43 10.78 28.09
C VAL A 36 5.56 12.14 28.79
N LEU A 37 6.27 13.10 28.19
CA LEU A 37 6.43 14.45 28.74
C LEU A 37 5.09 15.18 28.83
N VAL A 38 4.20 15.05 27.83
CA VAL A 38 2.86 15.63 27.88
C VAL A 38 2.06 15.05 29.05
N PHE A 39 2.06 13.72 29.26
CA PHE A 39 1.37 13.10 30.39
C PHE A 39 1.94 13.55 31.74
N MET A 40 3.26 13.66 31.84
CA MET A 40 3.93 14.15 33.05
C MET A 40 3.59 15.63 33.31
N HIS A 41 3.56 16.45 32.26
CA HIS A 41 3.22 17.87 32.35
C HIS A 41 1.78 18.10 32.81
N THR A 42 0.83 17.27 32.38
CA THR A 42 -0.57 17.34 32.87
C THR A 42 -0.76 16.65 34.21
N GLY A 43 0.30 16.12 34.85
CA GLY A 43 0.21 15.38 36.11
C GLY A 43 -0.69 14.14 36.03
N PHE A 44 -0.77 13.51 34.85
CA PHE A 44 -1.71 12.42 34.54
C PHE A 44 -3.20 12.79 34.70
N GLN A 45 -3.52 14.07 34.80
CA GLN A 45 -4.89 14.55 34.86
C GLN A 45 -5.40 14.87 33.46
N LEU A 46 -6.72 14.80 33.29
CA LEU A 46 -7.36 15.26 32.06
C LEU A 46 -7.23 16.78 31.96
N PRO A 47 -6.75 17.31 30.82
CA PRO A 47 -6.57 18.74 30.65
C PRO A 47 -7.91 19.48 30.67
N HIS A 48 -7.94 20.60 31.36
CA HIS A 48 -9.08 21.51 31.39
C HIS A 48 -8.81 22.69 30.44
N GLY A 49 -9.76 22.95 29.52
CA GLY A 49 -9.64 24.01 28.52
C GLY A 49 -9.48 23.50 27.09
N ARG A 50 -10.01 24.27 26.13
CA ARG A 50 -10.12 23.85 24.72
C ARG A 50 -8.76 23.57 24.08
N LEU A 51 -7.79 24.46 24.27
CA LEU A 51 -6.45 24.33 23.68
C LEU A 51 -5.72 23.07 24.20
N ALA A 52 -5.71 22.88 25.52
CA ALA A 52 -5.03 21.76 26.16
C ALA A 52 -5.67 20.42 25.75
N TRP A 53 -7.00 20.37 25.60
CA TRP A 53 -7.70 19.18 25.11
C TRP A 53 -7.29 18.81 23.68
N TRP A 54 -7.27 19.79 22.76
CA TRP A 54 -6.83 19.57 21.37
C TRP A 54 -5.38 19.07 21.29
N MET A 55 -4.46 19.70 22.04
CA MET A 55 -3.06 19.28 22.09
C MET A 55 -2.91 17.86 22.62
N TRP A 56 -3.62 17.51 23.70
CA TRP A 56 -3.58 16.17 24.27
C TRP A 56 -4.14 15.11 23.30
N SER A 57 -5.31 15.37 22.70
CA SER A 57 -5.91 14.44 21.74
C SER A 57 -5.05 14.24 20.49
N LEU A 58 -4.46 15.33 19.96
CA LEU A 58 -3.58 15.24 18.80
C LEU A 58 -2.25 14.56 19.15
N SER A 59 -1.73 14.75 20.36
CA SER A 59 -0.53 14.04 20.84
C SER A 59 -0.74 12.54 20.86
N ILE A 60 -1.87 12.07 21.39
CA ILE A 60 -2.22 10.65 21.39
C ILE A 60 -2.44 10.17 19.95
N TRP A 61 -3.21 10.89 19.15
CA TRP A 61 -3.48 10.54 17.75
C TRP A 61 -2.19 10.39 16.95
N VAL A 62 -1.29 11.36 17.01
CA VAL A 62 -0.02 11.36 16.26
C VAL A 62 0.87 10.21 16.74
N THR A 63 1.00 9.97 18.04
CA THR A 63 1.84 8.86 18.54
C THR A 63 1.28 7.49 18.18
N VAL A 64 -0.02 7.26 18.37
CA VAL A 64 -0.68 5.99 18.03
C VAL A 64 -0.67 5.75 16.52
N SER A 65 -1.02 6.77 15.73
CA SER A 65 -0.97 6.65 14.27
C SER A 65 0.45 6.50 13.74
N GLY A 66 1.46 7.11 14.38
CA GLY A 66 2.87 6.93 14.05
C GLY A 66 3.33 5.48 14.28
N ALA A 67 2.98 4.91 15.43
CA ALA A 67 3.25 3.50 15.72
C ALA A 67 2.54 2.56 14.73
N ALA A 68 1.28 2.83 14.40
CA ALA A 68 0.54 2.09 13.38
C ALA A 68 1.22 2.19 11.99
N GLY A 69 1.78 3.34 11.65
CA GLY A 69 2.57 3.53 10.43
C GLY A 69 3.81 2.64 10.36
N VAL A 70 4.56 2.53 11.46
CA VAL A 70 5.72 1.62 11.55
C VAL A 70 5.29 0.17 11.39
N LEU A 71 4.17 -0.23 12.00
CA LEU A 71 3.61 -1.57 11.81
C LEU A 71 3.25 -1.80 10.34
N LEU A 72 2.55 -0.86 9.72
CA LEU A 72 2.17 -0.93 8.30
C LEU A 72 3.40 -1.07 7.40
N GLN A 73 4.45 -0.28 7.61
CA GLN A 73 5.71 -0.33 6.85
C GLN A 73 6.48 -1.64 7.04
N LYS A 74 6.34 -2.32 8.18
CA LYS A 74 6.96 -3.64 8.42
C LYS A 74 6.12 -4.79 7.87
N TRP A 75 4.80 -4.65 7.87
CA TRP A 75 3.86 -5.67 7.43
C TRP A 75 3.73 -5.69 5.91
N LEU A 76 3.67 -4.52 5.25
CA LEU A 76 3.49 -4.41 3.80
C LEU A 76 4.56 -5.18 3.00
N PRO A 77 5.87 -4.97 3.24
CA PRO A 77 6.90 -5.63 2.46
C PRO A 77 6.86 -7.15 2.62
N ARG A 78 6.52 -7.65 3.82
CA ARG A 78 6.39 -9.08 4.09
C ARG A 78 5.26 -9.71 3.30
N LEU A 79 4.12 -9.03 3.21
CA LEU A 79 2.99 -9.47 2.39
C LEU A 79 3.33 -9.44 0.90
N LEU A 80 4.00 -8.38 0.45
CA LEU A 80 4.38 -8.24 -0.96
C LEU A 80 5.46 -9.25 -1.38
N SER A 81 6.45 -9.51 -0.54
CA SER A 81 7.57 -10.42 -0.84
C SER A 81 7.22 -11.91 -0.79
N SER A 82 6.11 -12.27 -0.12
CA SER A 82 5.76 -13.68 0.12
C SER A 82 4.77 -14.27 -0.88
N GLY A 83 4.11 -13.46 -1.70
CA GLY A 83 3.01 -13.93 -2.56
C GLY A 83 2.91 -13.33 -3.96
N LEU A 84 3.76 -12.38 -4.33
CA LEU A 84 3.67 -11.67 -5.62
C LEU A 84 4.94 -11.91 -6.45
N ALA A 85 4.76 -12.23 -7.73
CA ALA A 85 5.87 -12.41 -8.67
C ALA A 85 6.28 -11.07 -9.31
N LEU A 86 5.36 -10.11 -9.37
CA LEU A 86 5.56 -8.82 -10.02
C LEU A 86 5.93 -7.73 -8.99
N GLU A 87 7.04 -7.02 -9.22
CA GLU A 87 7.35 -5.76 -8.51
C GLU A 87 6.70 -4.58 -9.26
N VAL A 88 5.71 -3.94 -8.63
CA VAL A 88 4.94 -2.86 -9.26
C VAL A 88 5.10 -1.56 -8.49
N VAL A 89 5.44 -0.50 -9.23
CA VAL A 89 5.46 0.88 -8.73
C VAL A 89 4.05 1.47 -8.84
N TYR A 90 3.54 2.07 -7.76
CA TYR A 90 2.16 2.60 -7.68
C TYR A 90 1.79 3.48 -8.88
N GLU A 91 2.70 4.38 -9.27
CA GLU A 91 2.47 5.37 -10.30
C GLU A 91 2.28 4.74 -11.69
N ARG A 92 2.83 3.54 -11.90
CA ARG A 92 2.70 2.78 -13.15
C ARG A 92 1.51 1.83 -13.18
N ILE A 93 0.74 1.73 -12.10
CA ILE A 93 -0.42 0.84 -12.02
C ILE A 93 -1.45 1.12 -13.13
N PRO A 94 -1.83 2.37 -13.44
CA PRO A 94 -2.79 2.64 -14.52
C PRO A 94 -2.28 2.18 -15.88
N GLU A 95 -0.99 2.41 -16.17
CA GLU A 95 -0.33 2.00 -17.42
C GLU A 95 -0.33 0.48 -17.56
N LEU A 96 0.06 -0.24 -16.49
CA LEU A 96 0.12 -1.70 -16.49
C LEU A 96 -1.26 -2.34 -16.68
N ILE A 97 -2.30 -1.76 -16.07
CA ILE A 97 -3.67 -2.23 -16.25
C ILE A 97 -4.12 -2.01 -17.68
N ALA A 98 -3.84 -0.85 -18.27
CA ALA A 98 -4.15 -0.57 -19.66
C ALA A 98 -3.43 -1.54 -20.61
N GLU A 99 -2.14 -1.82 -20.36
CA GLU A 99 -1.35 -2.77 -21.14
C GLU A 99 -1.92 -4.20 -21.08
N ILE A 100 -2.27 -4.68 -19.89
CA ILE A 100 -2.87 -6.00 -19.70
C ILE A 100 -4.25 -6.08 -20.35
N SER A 101 -5.06 -5.04 -20.20
CA SER A 101 -6.39 -4.96 -20.82
C SER A 101 -6.30 -5.02 -22.34
N ALA A 102 -5.37 -4.27 -22.94
CA ALA A 102 -5.13 -4.29 -24.38
C ALA A 102 -4.64 -5.67 -24.88
N LYS A 103 -3.71 -6.31 -24.16
CA LYS A 103 -3.23 -7.67 -24.49
C LYS A 103 -4.36 -8.70 -24.41
N ALA A 104 -5.19 -8.64 -23.36
CA ALA A 104 -6.33 -9.53 -23.22
C ALA A 104 -7.36 -9.31 -24.33
N ALA A 105 -7.67 -8.05 -24.70
CA ALA A 105 -8.58 -7.74 -25.79
C ALA A 105 -8.06 -8.21 -27.15
N ALA A 106 -6.75 -8.08 -27.41
CA ALA A 106 -6.11 -8.61 -28.62
C ALA A 106 -6.17 -10.14 -28.68
N LEU A 107 -5.94 -10.82 -27.55
CA LEU A 107 -6.06 -12.28 -27.45
C LEU A 107 -7.49 -12.74 -27.82
N MET A 108 -8.51 -12.02 -27.36
CA MET A 108 -9.92 -12.36 -27.64
C MET A 108 -10.27 -12.35 -29.12
N GLN A 109 -9.60 -11.55 -29.96
CA GLN A 109 -9.83 -11.53 -31.41
C GLN A 109 -9.47 -12.86 -32.09
N THR A 110 -8.61 -13.66 -31.45
CA THR A 110 -8.17 -14.97 -31.97
C THR A 110 -8.90 -16.15 -31.34
N CYS A 111 -9.73 -15.91 -30.30
CA CYS A 111 -10.42 -16.94 -29.53
C CYS A 111 -11.79 -17.28 -30.14
N THR A 112 -12.31 -18.46 -29.79
CA THR A 112 -13.67 -18.89 -30.14
C THR A 112 -14.70 -18.27 -29.20
N GLU A 113 -15.97 -18.29 -29.62
CA GLU A 113 -17.12 -17.71 -28.91
C GLU A 113 -17.21 -18.08 -27.41
N PRO A 114 -17.03 -19.34 -26.96
CA PRO A 114 -17.15 -19.68 -25.54
C PRO A 114 -16.15 -18.95 -24.63
N VAL A 115 -14.92 -18.72 -25.11
CA VAL A 115 -13.88 -18.00 -24.37
C VAL A 115 -14.14 -16.50 -24.38
N GLN A 116 -14.64 -15.97 -25.52
CA GLN A 116 -15.01 -14.56 -25.63
C GLN A 116 -16.17 -14.20 -24.68
N ASP A 117 -17.17 -15.07 -24.57
CA ASP A 117 -18.31 -14.87 -23.66
C ASP A 117 -17.86 -14.88 -22.21
N PHE A 118 -17.05 -15.87 -21.82
CA PHE A 118 -16.46 -15.91 -20.48
C PHE A 118 -15.65 -14.64 -20.15
N TYR A 119 -14.87 -14.15 -21.11
CA TYR A 119 -14.12 -12.90 -20.95
C TYR A 119 -15.05 -11.72 -20.73
N ARG A 120 -16.06 -11.55 -21.59
CA ARG A 120 -17.01 -10.43 -21.55
C ARG A 120 -17.77 -10.38 -20.23
N ASP A 121 -18.25 -11.53 -19.77
CA ASP A 121 -19.13 -11.63 -18.61
C ASP A 121 -18.36 -11.55 -17.29
N GLN A 122 -17.18 -12.16 -17.20
CA GLN A 122 -16.50 -12.35 -15.91
C GLN A 122 -15.18 -11.61 -15.74
N ILE A 123 -14.57 -11.14 -16.82
CA ILE A 123 -13.17 -10.66 -16.82
C ILE A 123 -13.06 -9.22 -17.29
N ALA A 124 -13.77 -8.82 -18.34
CA ALA A 124 -13.65 -7.50 -18.97
C ALA A 124 -13.82 -6.35 -17.97
N LEU A 125 -14.88 -6.39 -17.14
CA LEU A 125 -15.13 -5.38 -16.12
C LEU A 125 -14.04 -5.36 -15.03
N ALA A 126 -13.47 -6.53 -14.70
CA ALA A 126 -12.41 -6.63 -13.71
C ALA A 126 -11.06 -6.08 -14.23
N LEU A 127 -10.81 -6.16 -15.53
CA LEU A 127 -9.61 -5.63 -16.18
C LEU A 127 -9.68 -4.12 -16.43
N ALA A 128 -10.87 -3.53 -16.48
CA ALA A 128 -11.06 -2.12 -16.85
C ALA A 128 -10.40 -1.12 -15.89
N ALA A 129 -10.31 -1.44 -14.60
CA ALA A 129 -9.81 -0.50 -13.58
C ALA A 129 -9.12 -1.22 -12.41
N PRO A 130 -8.21 -0.52 -11.69
CA PRO A 130 -7.67 -1.02 -10.42
C PRO A 130 -8.78 -1.18 -9.39
N GLN A 131 -8.89 -2.36 -8.79
CA GLN A 131 -9.95 -2.66 -7.82
C GLN A 131 -9.35 -2.90 -6.44
N PRO A 132 -9.51 -1.96 -5.48
CA PRO A 132 -9.04 -2.18 -4.14
C PRO A 132 -9.89 -3.24 -3.43
N ARG A 133 -9.25 -4.18 -2.74
CA ARG A 133 -9.98 -5.26 -2.04
C ARG A 133 -9.40 -5.53 -0.66
N TRP A 134 -10.28 -5.58 0.33
CA TRP A 134 -9.88 -5.75 1.73
C TRP A 134 -9.15 -7.08 2.00
N ILE A 135 -9.48 -8.13 1.23
CA ILE A 135 -8.94 -9.47 1.43
C ILE A 135 -7.41 -9.50 1.31
N TYR A 136 -6.85 -8.60 0.50
CA TYR A 136 -5.40 -8.51 0.29
C TYR A 136 -4.63 -7.98 1.51
N TYR A 137 -5.30 -7.41 2.51
CA TYR A 137 -4.65 -7.09 3.79
C TYR A 137 -4.43 -8.33 4.67
N LEU A 138 -5.21 -9.39 4.46
CA LEU A 138 -5.16 -10.61 5.28
C LEU A 138 -4.50 -11.77 4.53
N ASP A 139 -4.92 -12.02 3.29
CA ASP A 139 -4.43 -13.12 2.48
C ASP A 139 -4.44 -12.76 0.98
N ILE A 140 -3.25 -12.50 0.44
CA ILE A 140 -3.05 -12.21 -0.98
C ILE A 140 -3.17 -13.51 -1.80
N THR A 141 -2.46 -14.56 -1.38
CA THR A 141 -2.32 -15.79 -2.15
C THR A 141 -3.66 -16.50 -2.28
N GLY A 142 -4.40 -16.68 -1.17
CA GLY A 142 -5.73 -17.27 -1.21
C GLY A 142 -6.74 -16.40 -1.95
N GLY A 143 -6.64 -15.08 -1.80
CA GLY A 143 -7.47 -14.12 -2.54
C GLY A 143 -7.27 -14.20 -4.06
N ILE A 144 -6.03 -14.42 -4.52
CA ILE A 144 -5.71 -14.66 -5.94
C ILE A 144 -6.20 -16.04 -6.38
N GLN A 145 -5.85 -17.10 -5.65
CA GLN A 145 -6.20 -18.48 -6.00
C GLN A 145 -7.71 -18.69 -6.10
N ALA A 146 -8.48 -18.18 -5.15
CA ALA A 146 -9.94 -18.28 -5.16
C ALA A 146 -10.55 -17.68 -6.44
N ARG A 147 -9.95 -16.62 -6.98
CA ARG A 147 -10.40 -15.95 -8.21
C ARG A 147 -9.92 -16.61 -9.47
N VAL A 148 -8.77 -17.26 -9.44
CA VAL A 148 -8.24 -18.01 -10.59
C VAL A 148 -9.01 -19.33 -10.75
N LYS A 149 -9.55 -19.90 -9.67
CA LYS A 149 -10.31 -21.17 -9.69
C LYS A 149 -11.45 -21.24 -10.71
N LYS A 150 -12.08 -20.12 -11.08
CA LYS A 150 -13.10 -20.09 -12.16
C LYS A 150 -12.55 -20.51 -13.53
N PHE A 151 -11.27 -20.25 -13.80
CA PHE A 151 -10.62 -20.67 -15.04
C PHE A 151 -10.48 -22.20 -15.11
N GLU A 152 -10.30 -22.86 -13.97
CA GLU A 152 -10.21 -24.32 -13.90
C GLU A 152 -11.51 -24.99 -14.35
N TYR A 153 -12.66 -24.42 -13.99
CA TYR A 153 -13.96 -24.94 -14.40
C TYR A 153 -14.15 -24.82 -15.92
N VAL A 154 -13.87 -23.64 -16.48
CA VAL A 154 -13.99 -23.39 -17.93
C VAL A 154 -13.02 -24.25 -18.73
N ARG A 155 -11.79 -24.45 -18.23
CA ARG A 155 -10.77 -25.28 -18.88
C ARG A 155 -11.24 -26.70 -19.14
N ARG A 156 -11.98 -27.30 -18.21
CA ARG A 156 -12.47 -28.69 -18.32
C ARG A 156 -13.51 -28.88 -19.44
N LEU A 157 -14.14 -27.79 -19.88
CA LEU A 157 -15.17 -27.79 -20.91
C LEU A 157 -14.62 -27.48 -22.31
N LEU A 158 -13.36 -27.06 -22.42
CA LEU A 158 -12.78 -26.58 -23.68
C LEU A 158 -11.89 -27.65 -24.37
N PRO A 159 -11.88 -27.67 -25.73
CA PRO A 159 -10.93 -28.46 -26.52
C PRO A 159 -9.47 -28.07 -26.26
N ALA A 160 -8.53 -29.00 -26.49
CA ALA A 160 -7.11 -28.81 -26.18
C ALA A 160 -6.47 -27.57 -26.85
N GLU A 161 -6.91 -27.21 -28.07
CA GLU A 161 -6.41 -26.03 -28.78
C GLU A 161 -6.76 -24.71 -28.07
N GLU A 162 -7.93 -24.62 -27.45
CA GLU A 162 -8.38 -23.41 -26.75
C GLU A 162 -7.86 -23.31 -25.32
N GLN A 163 -7.46 -24.44 -24.73
CA GLN A 163 -6.89 -24.45 -23.39
C GLN A 163 -5.64 -23.57 -23.30
N HIS A 164 -4.80 -23.55 -24.34
CA HIS A 164 -3.60 -22.71 -24.37
C HIS A 164 -3.95 -21.21 -24.30
N LYS A 165 -4.94 -20.75 -25.07
CA LYS A 165 -5.41 -19.36 -25.03
C LYS A 165 -6.04 -19.01 -23.68
N LEU A 166 -6.76 -19.95 -23.07
CA LEU A 166 -7.30 -19.75 -21.73
C LEU A 166 -6.18 -19.63 -20.67
N TYR A 167 -5.07 -20.36 -20.80
CA TYR A 167 -3.90 -20.20 -19.93
C TYR A 167 -3.28 -18.80 -20.07
N GLU A 168 -3.15 -18.29 -21.29
CA GLU A 168 -2.67 -16.91 -21.49
C GLU A 168 -3.61 -15.89 -20.83
N LEU A 169 -4.92 -16.03 -21.01
CA LEU A 169 -5.90 -15.16 -20.37
C LEU A 169 -5.82 -15.25 -18.83
N GLU A 170 -5.65 -16.45 -18.29
CA GLU A 170 -5.45 -16.65 -16.85
C GLU A 170 -4.19 -15.92 -16.37
N SER A 171 -3.10 -15.96 -17.14
CA SER A 171 -1.85 -15.28 -16.78
C SER A 171 -2.03 -13.76 -16.72
N TYR A 172 -2.77 -13.17 -17.67
CA TYR A 172 -3.12 -11.74 -17.67
C TYR A 172 -4.02 -11.39 -16.49
N TYR A 173 -5.02 -12.22 -16.21
CA TYR A 173 -5.90 -12.00 -15.06
C TYR A 173 -5.15 -12.13 -13.73
N ARG A 174 -4.24 -13.10 -13.61
CA ARG A 174 -3.39 -13.27 -12.42
C ARG A 174 -2.50 -12.05 -12.21
N ALA A 175 -1.83 -11.57 -13.26
CA ALA A 175 -1.03 -10.35 -13.22
C ALA A 175 -1.88 -9.14 -12.79
N LYS A 176 -3.12 -9.02 -13.28
CA LYS A 176 -4.05 -7.98 -12.83
C LYS A 176 -4.36 -8.06 -11.34
N LEU A 177 -4.58 -9.26 -10.79
CA LEU A 177 -4.84 -9.43 -9.35
C LEU A 177 -3.60 -9.09 -8.49
N GLU A 178 -2.40 -9.41 -8.98
CA GLU A 178 -1.16 -8.99 -8.31
C GLU A 178 -1.03 -7.46 -8.28
N ILE A 179 -1.37 -6.79 -9.39
CA ILE A 179 -1.41 -5.32 -9.47
C ILE A 179 -2.47 -4.73 -8.52
N ASP A 180 -3.65 -5.34 -8.42
CA ASP A 180 -4.70 -4.90 -7.49
C ASP A 180 -4.29 -5.04 -6.02
N ALA A 181 -3.53 -6.09 -5.69
CA ALA A 181 -2.95 -6.26 -4.36
C ALA A 181 -1.93 -5.15 -4.06
N HIS A 182 -1.00 -4.88 -4.99
CA HIS A 182 -0.07 -3.74 -4.87
C HIS A 182 -0.80 -2.41 -4.73
N PHE A 183 -1.82 -2.16 -5.55
CA PHE A 183 -2.63 -0.95 -5.48
C PHE A 183 -3.27 -0.79 -4.10
N THR A 184 -3.90 -1.84 -3.59
CA THR A 184 -4.58 -1.82 -2.29
C THR A 184 -3.62 -1.48 -1.16
N LEU A 185 -2.49 -2.20 -1.11
CA LEU A 185 -1.51 -2.10 -0.04
C LEU A 185 -0.74 -0.77 -0.07
N GLN A 186 -0.26 -0.36 -1.24
CA GLN A 186 0.47 0.91 -1.38
C GLN A 186 -0.46 2.12 -1.18
N ARG A 187 -1.74 2.01 -1.54
CA ARG A 187 -2.74 3.06 -1.29
C ARG A 187 -3.00 3.25 0.21
N ALA A 188 -3.00 2.19 1.00
CA ALA A 188 -3.14 2.28 2.46
C ALA A 188 -2.01 3.09 3.09
N LEU A 189 -0.76 2.84 2.67
CA LEU A 189 0.41 3.58 3.17
C LEU A 189 0.34 5.07 2.83
N ARG A 190 -0.11 5.42 1.62
CA ARG A 190 -0.29 6.82 1.21
C ARG A 190 -1.40 7.50 2.00
N TRP A 191 -2.54 6.85 2.19
CA TRP A 191 -3.63 7.39 3.02
C TRP A 191 -3.20 7.61 4.46
N TRP A 192 -2.43 6.69 5.03
CA TRP A 192 -1.86 6.86 6.36
C TRP A 192 -0.99 8.12 6.44
N LEU A 193 -0.08 8.35 5.48
CA LEU A 193 0.74 9.56 5.43
C LEU A 193 -0.12 10.83 5.34
N TYR A 194 -1.16 10.82 4.50
CA TYR A 194 -2.08 11.96 4.35
C TYR A 194 -2.85 12.30 5.63
N LEU A 195 -3.10 11.34 6.51
CA LEU A 195 -3.78 11.58 7.78
C LEU A 195 -2.79 11.95 8.91
N HIS A 196 -1.65 11.28 8.95
CA HIS A 196 -0.67 11.44 10.02
C HIS A 196 0.11 12.76 9.91
N VAL A 197 0.58 13.11 8.71
CA VAL A 197 1.46 14.28 8.52
C VAL A 197 0.75 15.62 8.79
N PRO A 198 -0.48 15.87 8.31
CA PRO A 198 -1.18 17.10 8.66
C PRO A 198 -1.49 17.19 10.16
N ALA A 199 -1.88 16.09 10.79
CA ALA A 199 -2.14 16.05 12.23
C ALA A 199 -0.88 16.38 13.05
N SER A 200 0.29 15.86 12.65
CA SER A 200 1.56 16.17 13.32
C SER A 200 2.00 17.62 13.10
N LEU A 201 1.73 18.19 11.92
CA LEU A 201 1.98 19.61 11.66
C LEU A 201 1.09 20.52 12.51
N VAL A 202 -0.21 20.22 12.61
CA VAL A 202 -1.14 20.97 13.47
C VAL A 202 -0.70 20.89 14.92
N LEU A 203 -0.34 19.70 15.41
CA LEU A 203 0.18 19.53 16.77
C LEU A 203 1.44 20.37 17.01
N LEU A 204 2.38 20.37 16.07
CA LEU A 204 3.61 21.18 16.16
C LEU A 204 3.29 22.67 16.32
N VAL A 205 2.36 23.19 15.51
CA VAL A 205 1.93 24.60 15.58
C VAL A 205 1.27 24.90 16.94
N LEU A 206 0.40 24.02 17.43
CA LEU A 206 -0.24 24.20 18.74
C LEU A 206 0.76 24.19 19.89
N VAL A 207 1.76 23.31 19.85
CA VAL A 207 2.85 23.28 20.84
C VAL A 207 3.66 24.58 20.80
N ALA A 208 4.02 25.08 19.62
CA ALA A 208 4.73 26.34 19.48
C ALA A 208 3.92 27.52 20.05
N LEU A 209 2.62 27.59 19.74
CA LEU A 209 1.71 28.60 20.28
C LEU A 209 1.58 28.51 21.80
N HIS A 210 1.52 27.29 22.35
CA HIS A 210 1.47 27.08 23.80
C HIS A 210 2.74 27.57 24.49
N VAL A 211 3.92 27.22 23.98
CA VAL A 211 5.22 27.69 24.52
C VAL A 211 5.31 29.21 24.45
N PHE A 212 4.89 29.82 23.33
CA PHE A 212 4.87 31.27 23.20
C PHE A 212 3.92 31.94 24.20
N ALA A 213 2.72 31.39 24.39
CA ALA A 213 1.74 31.91 25.33
C ALA A 213 2.26 31.87 26.77
N VAL A 214 2.89 30.76 27.19
CA VAL A 214 3.46 30.60 28.54
C VAL A 214 4.70 31.47 28.75
N TRP A 215 5.43 31.82 27.70
CA TRP A 215 6.59 32.71 27.83
C TRP A 215 6.19 34.18 27.94
N TYR A 216 5.14 34.60 27.23
CA TYR A 216 4.73 36.01 27.18
C TYR A 216 3.76 36.42 28.28
N TYR A 217 2.96 35.48 28.80
CA TYR A 217 2.01 35.68 29.89
C TYR A 217 2.43 34.90 31.13
#